data_AF-A0A517QZY0-F1
#
_entry.id   AF-A0A517QZY0-F1
#
_cell.length_a   1.000
_cell.length_b   1.000
_cell.length_c   1.000
_cell.angle_alpha   90.00
_cell.angle_beta   90.00
_cell.angle_gamma   90.00
#
_symmetry.space_group_name_H-M   'P 1'
#
loop_
_entity.id
_entity.type
_entity.pdbx_description
1 polymer ?
#
loop_
_entity_poly.entity_id
_entity_poly.type
_entity_poly.pdbx_seq_one_letter_code
_entity_poly.pdbx_strand_id
1 'polypeptide(L)'
;MLQFLSQIDRRWVFLAMLLAVGVPVLTGLTFPETPSPMVRSTYKVIEDLPAGSKVLLALDYDPGAQGELKPMTEAFTRHCSSRGHRLILVTTWPQAPRFTKEAQDISLDDFPDRTYGEDVVNLGFRTGEEGVIKGLVNDLPGTYAADVYGTSVENLPLTKGMKSIQDVDLIISVSGGYPGAKEWVQYAATPYGIKMVAGTTGVQTPYLTPYVPDQLSGILGAIKSAAEYEFLLKKNHPEIEFEALAMERMGPQHSAHLLMIFLIIAGNAIYFTLRRRPFRTTDETERQELLAFSTLLLRGAFVLVLGGVGLVAVGQLMLGNDPGARYERSTEMEVKTDDGSVAKWTEVSGAEASEVGDADVSWSPGRTIGVWIAALLTLAVFSFLYGDNPLYKTTESIFVGVSAGYYMVASFWNELIANLFGRLLPTTARDLGVTNLDGQIENWDPLYIVPLILSLMVLTQLIPGKGWIARWPLAFFIGATAGIKITAFFEADFIRQIQATVLPLIVYSSDVSLSANFASTLRNLTIILGVTSGLTYFFFSAEQRGAVGGYARIGILMLMITFGAAFAFTVMGRIALLVERLQFLFVDWLRLVGG
;
A
#
# COMPACT_ATOMS: atom_id res chain seq x y z
N MET A 1 24.92 36.43 -5.92
CA MET A 1 23.98 35.49 -6.56
C MET A 1 24.21 34.02 -6.17
N LEU A 2 25.32 33.37 -6.55
CA LEU A 2 25.54 31.94 -6.21
C LEU A 2 25.59 31.64 -4.69
N GLN A 3 26.17 32.54 -3.88
CA GLN A 3 26.14 32.43 -2.42
C GLN A 3 24.73 32.58 -1.85
N PHE A 4 23.94 33.52 -2.36
CA PHE A 4 22.52 33.67 -2.01
C PHE A 4 21.72 32.40 -2.35
N LEU A 5 21.91 31.82 -3.54
CA LEU A 5 21.26 30.58 -3.94
C LEU A 5 21.64 29.39 -3.04
N SER A 6 22.86 29.36 -2.50
CA SER A 6 23.29 28.33 -1.54
C SER A 6 22.71 28.49 -0.14
N GLN A 7 22.09 29.64 0.15
CA GLN A 7 21.48 29.99 1.43
C GLN A 7 19.96 30.09 1.36
N ILE A 8 19.34 29.63 0.26
CA ILE A 8 17.89 29.60 0.12
C ILE A 8 17.27 28.82 1.28
N ASP A 9 16.31 29.45 1.95
CA ASP A 9 15.48 28.80 2.96
C ASP A 9 14.70 27.64 2.32
N ARG A 10 14.78 26.45 2.93
CA ARG A 10 14.06 25.23 2.52
C ARG A 10 12.57 25.45 2.26
N ARG A 11 11.95 26.44 2.91
CA ARG A 11 10.54 26.78 2.73
C ARG A 11 10.21 27.24 1.31
N TRP A 12 11.14 27.86 0.59
CA TRP A 12 10.96 28.18 -0.84
C TRP A 12 10.93 26.92 -1.71
N VAL A 13 11.72 25.90 -1.36
CA VAL A 13 11.66 24.59 -2.02
C VAL A 13 10.30 23.94 -1.76
N PHE A 14 9.78 24.05 -0.53
CA PHE A 14 8.45 23.54 -0.23
C PHE A 14 7.33 24.27 -0.98
N LEU A 15 7.40 25.61 -1.09
CA LEU A 15 6.44 26.38 -1.89
C LEU A 15 6.52 26.00 -3.37
N ALA A 16 7.73 25.89 -3.92
CA ALA A 16 7.91 25.44 -5.30
C ALA A 16 7.34 24.04 -5.52
N MET A 17 7.50 23.12 -4.55
CA MET A 17 6.91 21.80 -4.59
C MET A 17 5.38 21.84 -4.53
N LEU A 18 4.81 22.64 -3.63
CA LEU A 18 3.36 22.84 -3.51
C LEU A 18 2.77 23.35 -4.83
N LEU A 19 3.44 24.29 -5.49
CA LEU A 19 3.00 24.81 -6.80
C LEU A 19 3.19 23.78 -7.91
N ALA A 20 4.33 23.08 -7.95
CA ALA A 20 4.62 22.07 -8.95
C ALA A 20 3.66 20.87 -8.90
N VAL A 21 3.10 20.55 -7.73
CA VAL A 21 2.06 19.52 -7.59
C VAL A 21 0.66 20.11 -7.73
N GLY A 22 0.39 21.21 -7.03
CA GLY A 22 -0.95 21.80 -6.94
C GLY A 22 -1.48 22.36 -8.26
N VAL A 23 -0.62 22.97 -9.09
CA VAL A 23 -1.06 23.50 -10.40
C VAL A 23 -1.52 22.38 -11.35
N PRO A 24 -0.76 21.29 -11.55
CA PRO A 24 -1.25 20.14 -12.31
C PRO A 24 -2.53 19.52 -11.76
N VAL A 25 -2.67 19.40 -10.42
CA VAL A 25 -3.92 18.91 -9.80
C VAL A 25 -5.10 19.82 -10.17
N LEU A 26 -4.92 21.14 -10.08
CA LEU A 26 -5.98 22.11 -10.38
C LEU A 26 -6.34 22.19 -11.87
N THR A 27 -5.40 21.86 -12.76
CA THR A 27 -5.58 21.97 -14.21
C THR A 27 -5.97 20.65 -14.87
N GLY A 28 -5.98 19.54 -14.13
CA GLY A 28 -6.20 18.20 -14.69
C GLY A 28 -5.11 17.79 -15.68
N LEU A 29 -3.88 18.33 -15.54
CA LEU A 29 -2.79 18.04 -16.46
C LEU A 29 -2.44 16.54 -16.38
N THR A 30 -2.49 15.85 -17.51
CA THR A 30 -2.10 14.44 -17.64
C THR A 30 -1.23 14.24 -18.87
N PHE A 31 -0.49 13.13 -18.90
CA PHE A 31 0.39 12.77 -20.01
C PHE A 31 0.09 11.34 -20.47
N PRO A 32 0.25 11.02 -21.77
CA PRO A 32 0.07 9.66 -22.25
C PRO A 32 1.11 8.73 -21.65
N GLU A 33 0.68 7.50 -21.35
CA GLU A 33 1.52 6.49 -20.72
C GLU A 33 2.11 5.50 -21.72
N THR A 34 3.36 5.12 -21.49
CA THR A 34 4.02 4.04 -22.25
C THR A 34 4.31 2.91 -21.28
N PRO A 35 3.52 1.81 -21.33
CA PRO A 35 3.68 0.74 -20.37
C PRO A 35 5.09 0.16 -20.42
N SER A 36 5.66 -0.17 -19.27
CA SER A 36 6.95 -0.82 -19.13
C SER A 36 6.84 -2.33 -19.38
N PRO A 37 7.96 -3.05 -19.60
CA PRO A 37 7.94 -4.51 -19.72
C PRO A 37 7.33 -5.21 -18.50
N MET A 38 7.58 -4.71 -17.29
CA MET A 38 7.05 -5.27 -16.04
C MET A 38 5.52 -5.11 -15.94
N VAL A 39 4.98 -3.97 -16.36
CA VAL A 39 3.53 -3.75 -16.40
C VAL A 39 2.88 -4.63 -17.46
N ARG A 40 3.48 -4.73 -18.65
CA ARG A 40 2.98 -5.62 -19.72
C ARG A 40 2.98 -7.10 -19.32
N SER A 41 4.02 -7.58 -18.64
CA SER A 41 4.05 -8.97 -18.16
C SER A 41 2.97 -9.21 -17.11
N THR A 42 2.79 -8.27 -16.18
CA THR A 42 1.73 -8.33 -15.15
C THR A 42 0.34 -8.34 -15.77
N TYR A 43 0.08 -7.46 -16.73
CA TYR A 43 -1.19 -7.38 -17.45
C TYR A 43 -1.50 -8.69 -18.19
N LYS A 44 -0.49 -9.24 -18.90
CA LYS A 44 -0.59 -10.50 -19.64
C LYS A 44 -0.91 -11.70 -18.73
N VAL A 45 -0.42 -11.70 -17.49
CA VAL A 45 -0.70 -12.81 -16.55
C VAL A 45 -2.20 -12.98 -16.32
N ILE A 46 -2.96 -11.88 -16.20
CA ILE A 46 -4.41 -11.90 -15.98
C ILE A 46 -5.13 -12.21 -17.30
N GLU A 47 -4.71 -11.60 -18.40
CA GLU A 47 -5.30 -11.86 -19.73
C GLU A 47 -5.23 -13.32 -20.17
N ASP A 48 -4.11 -13.99 -19.87
CA ASP A 48 -3.87 -15.38 -20.25
C ASP A 48 -4.60 -16.39 -19.33
N LEU A 49 -5.27 -15.94 -18.26
CA LEU A 49 -6.05 -16.84 -17.40
C LEU A 49 -7.29 -17.38 -18.11
N PRO A 50 -7.66 -18.66 -17.90
CA PRO A 50 -8.94 -19.18 -18.34
C PRO A 50 -10.12 -18.39 -17.76
N ALA A 51 -11.19 -18.24 -18.53
CA ALA A 51 -12.43 -17.63 -18.04
C ALA A 51 -12.96 -18.39 -16.82
N GLY A 52 -13.45 -17.68 -15.80
CA GLY A 52 -13.93 -18.29 -14.56
C GLY A 52 -12.84 -18.75 -13.59
N SER A 53 -11.56 -18.48 -13.87
CA SER A 53 -10.45 -18.74 -12.95
C SER A 53 -10.66 -18.09 -11.57
N LYS A 54 -10.16 -18.77 -10.53
CA LYS A 54 -10.23 -18.31 -9.14
C LYS A 54 -9.01 -17.47 -8.81
N VAL A 55 -9.22 -16.25 -8.33
CA VAL A 55 -8.17 -15.29 -8.02
C VAL A 55 -8.27 -14.88 -6.56
N LEU A 56 -7.20 -15.08 -5.80
CA LEU A 56 -7.08 -14.55 -4.45
C LEU A 56 -6.52 -13.13 -4.54
N LEU A 57 -7.30 -12.13 -4.15
CA LEU A 57 -6.88 -10.74 -4.08
C LEU A 57 -6.61 -10.35 -2.62
N ALA A 58 -5.33 -10.27 -2.28
CA ALA A 58 -4.87 -9.87 -0.95
C ALA A 58 -4.56 -8.37 -0.91
N LEU A 59 -5.26 -7.63 -0.04
CA LEU A 59 -5.16 -6.18 0.08
C LEU A 59 -4.51 -5.80 1.41
N ASP A 60 -3.17 -5.77 1.44
CA ASP A 60 -2.34 -5.63 2.64
C ASP A 60 -1.71 -4.23 2.74
N TYR A 61 -2.57 -3.21 2.89
CA TYR A 61 -2.12 -1.83 3.03
C TYR A 61 -3.07 -0.96 3.85
N ASP A 62 -2.55 0.17 4.34
CA ASP A 62 -3.26 1.11 5.19
C ASP A 62 -3.66 2.40 4.44
N PRO A 63 -4.48 3.28 5.04
CA PRO A 63 -4.86 4.57 4.48
C PRO A 63 -3.68 5.47 4.07
N GLY A 64 -2.52 5.30 4.68
CA GLY A 64 -1.31 6.05 4.41
C GLY A 64 -0.56 5.57 3.16
N ALA A 65 -0.89 4.41 2.60
CA ALA A 65 -0.32 3.90 1.34
C ALA A 65 -1.33 3.89 0.17
N GLN A 66 -2.59 4.25 0.44
CA GLN A 66 -3.67 4.21 -0.57
C GLN A 66 -3.40 5.11 -1.78
N GLY A 67 -2.66 6.22 -1.59
CA GLY A 67 -2.25 7.11 -2.66
C GLY A 67 -1.52 6.40 -3.80
N GLU A 68 -0.78 5.31 -3.53
CA GLU A 68 -0.13 4.50 -4.55
C GLU A 68 -0.91 3.24 -4.91
N LEU A 69 -1.53 2.62 -3.90
CA LEU A 69 -2.03 1.24 -4.00
C LEU A 69 -3.50 1.13 -4.37
N LYS A 70 -4.34 2.07 -3.96
CA LYS A 70 -5.78 2.04 -4.27
C LYS A 70 -6.03 1.95 -5.79
N PRO A 71 -5.39 2.76 -6.65
CA PRO A 71 -5.55 2.61 -8.10
C PRO A 71 -5.17 1.21 -8.64
N MET A 72 -4.21 0.53 -8.00
CA MET A 72 -3.88 -0.86 -8.37
C MET A 72 -4.97 -1.84 -7.96
N THR A 73 -5.51 -1.71 -6.74
CA THR A 73 -6.64 -2.50 -6.25
C THR A 73 -7.82 -2.40 -7.20
N GLU A 74 -8.20 -1.18 -7.55
CA GLU A 74 -9.31 -0.92 -8.45
C GLU A 74 -9.06 -1.49 -9.85
N ALA A 75 -7.89 -1.21 -10.44
CA ALA A 75 -7.56 -1.68 -11.77
C ALA A 75 -7.48 -3.22 -11.86
N PHE A 76 -6.90 -3.88 -10.85
CA PHE A 76 -6.89 -5.35 -10.79
C PHE A 76 -8.29 -5.92 -10.63
N THR A 77 -9.11 -5.33 -9.77
CA THR A 77 -10.50 -5.77 -9.55
C THR A 77 -11.30 -5.67 -10.84
N ARG A 78 -11.29 -4.50 -11.51
CA ARG A 78 -11.99 -4.30 -12.79
C ARG A 78 -11.48 -5.23 -13.89
N HIS A 79 -10.16 -5.38 -14.00
CA HIS A 79 -9.59 -6.28 -15.01
C HIS A 79 -10.01 -7.73 -14.76
N CYS A 80 -9.88 -8.25 -13.52
CA CYS A 80 -10.34 -9.58 -13.20
C CYS A 80 -11.84 -9.76 -13.45
N SER A 81 -12.64 -8.74 -13.12
CA SER A 81 -14.09 -8.82 -13.24
C SER A 81 -14.60 -8.77 -14.67
N SER A 82 -14.00 -7.93 -15.51
CA SER A 82 -14.28 -7.90 -16.96
C SER A 82 -13.97 -9.22 -17.67
N ARG A 83 -13.04 -10.01 -17.13
CA ARG A 83 -12.66 -11.33 -17.65
C ARG A 83 -13.47 -12.48 -17.07
N GLY A 84 -14.43 -12.18 -16.19
CA GLY A 84 -15.26 -13.18 -15.54
C GLY A 84 -14.50 -14.05 -14.52
N HIS A 85 -13.34 -13.59 -14.02
CA HIS A 85 -12.63 -14.32 -12.95
C HIS A 85 -13.35 -14.17 -11.62
N ARG A 86 -13.24 -15.17 -10.75
CA ARG A 86 -13.93 -15.19 -9.46
C ARG A 86 -12.97 -14.77 -8.35
N LEU A 87 -13.35 -13.77 -7.56
CA LEU A 87 -12.49 -13.07 -6.62
C LEU A 87 -12.71 -13.56 -5.18
N ILE A 88 -11.62 -13.93 -4.50
CA ILE A 88 -11.60 -14.16 -3.05
C ILE A 88 -10.79 -13.02 -2.43
N LEU A 89 -11.45 -12.17 -1.65
CA LEU A 89 -10.86 -10.96 -1.09
C LEU A 89 -10.42 -11.21 0.36
N VAL A 90 -9.14 -10.96 0.64
CA VAL A 90 -8.54 -11.16 1.98
C VAL A 90 -7.67 -9.98 2.37
N THR A 91 -7.46 -9.80 3.67
CA THR A 91 -6.40 -8.93 4.17
C THR A 91 -5.81 -9.42 5.49
N THR A 92 -4.52 -9.18 5.66
CA THR A 92 -3.78 -9.39 6.92
C THR A 92 -3.59 -8.09 7.70
N TRP A 93 -4.19 -6.97 7.24
CA TRP A 93 -4.07 -5.66 7.88
C TRP A 93 -5.41 -5.21 8.49
N PRO A 94 -5.46 -4.81 9.77
CA PRO A 94 -6.73 -4.46 10.42
C PRO A 94 -7.37 -3.20 9.83
N GLN A 95 -6.61 -2.31 9.19
CA GLN A 95 -7.13 -1.09 8.56
C GLN A 95 -7.70 -1.31 7.14
N ALA A 96 -7.44 -2.47 6.55
CA ALA A 96 -7.76 -2.77 5.17
C ALA A 96 -9.15 -3.40 4.89
N PRO A 97 -10.02 -3.80 5.84
CA PRO A 97 -11.37 -4.31 5.54
C PRO A 97 -12.19 -3.40 4.63
N ARG A 98 -11.97 -2.08 4.72
CA ARG A 98 -12.62 -1.12 3.83
C ARG A 98 -12.21 -1.28 2.37
N PHE A 99 -10.96 -1.69 2.10
CA PHE A 99 -10.44 -1.87 0.74
C PHE A 99 -10.91 -3.19 0.16
N THR A 100 -11.09 -4.24 0.99
CA THR A 100 -11.73 -5.48 0.52
C THR A 100 -13.21 -5.25 0.23
N LYS A 101 -13.92 -4.45 1.04
CA LYS A 101 -15.29 -4.01 0.72
C LYS A 101 -15.34 -3.18 -0.56
N GLU A 102 -14.43 -2.23 -0.75
CA GLU A 102 -14.34 -1.42 -1.97
C GLU A 102 -14.10 -2.26 -3.23
N ALA A 103 -13.19 -3.24 -3.17
CA ALA A 103 -12.98 -4.17 -4.29
C ALA A 103 -14.20 -5.07 -4.54
N GLN A 104 -14.94 -5.44 -3.50
CA GLN A 104 -16.20 -6.16 -3.65
C GLN A 104 -17.23 -5.31 -4.39
N ASP A 105 -17.41 -4.06 -3.93
CA ASP A 105 -18.41 -3.14 -4.46
C ASP A 105 -18.12 -2.81 -5.92
N ILE A 106 -16.86 -2.50 -6.27
CA ILE A 106 -16.43 -2.33 -7.67
C ILE A 106 -16.79 -3.55 -8.53
N SER A 107 -16.62 -4.76 -7.99
CA SER A 107 -16.90 -5.97 -8.77
C SER A 107 -18.39 -6.26 -8.98
N LEU A 108 -19.27 -5.73 -8.13
CA LEU A 108 -20.72 -5.94 -8.19
C LEU A 108 -21.43 -4.77 -8.86
N ASP A 109 -20.99 -3.54 -8.58
CA ASP A 109 -21.60 -2.30 -9.08
C ASP A 109 -21.19 -2.03 -10.53
N ASP A 110 -19.90 -2.15 -10.86
CA ASP A 110 -19.41 -1.90 -12.24
C ASP A 110 -19.79 -3.05 -13.19
N PHE A 111 -20.19 -4.22 -12.66
CA PHE A 111 -20.49 -5.42 -13.44
C PHE A 111 -21.81 -6.09 -12.97
N PRO A 112 -22.98 -5.67 -13.49
CA PRO A 112 -24.30 -6.10 -13.02
C PRO A 112 -24.59 -7.61 -13.13
N ASP A 113 -23.86 -8.33 -14.00
CA ASP A 113 -24.02 -9.77 -14.18
C ASP A 113 -23.36 -10.60 -13.05
N ARG A 114 -22.68 -9.95 -12.10
CA ARG A 114 -21.88 -10.63 -11.08
C ARG A 114 -22.61 -10.71 -9.76
N THR A 115 -22.47 -11.84 -9.08
CA THR A 115 -23.22 -12.14 -7.86
C THR A 115 -22.30 -12.43 -6.68
N TYR A 116 -22.60 -11.84 -5.51
CA TYR A 116 -21.89 -12.15 -4.27
C TYR A 116 -22.06 -13.63 -3.89
N GLY A 117 -21.00 -14.25 -3.38
CA GLY A 117 -20.96 -15.67 -3.03
C GLY A 117 -20.64 -16.61 -4.20
N GLU A 118 -20.94 -16.20 -5.43
CA GLU A 118 -20.65 -16.96 -6.66
C GLU A 118 -19.41 -16.44 -7.39
N ASP A 119 -19.39 -15.14 -7.70
CA ASP A 119 -18.30 -14.47 -8.39
C ASP A 119 -17.31 -13.80 -7.44
N VAL A 120 -17.78 -13.32 -6.30
CA VAL A 120 -16.95 -12.57 -5.34
C VAL A 120 -17.28 -13.02 -3.92
N VAL A 121 -16.26 -13.32 -3.13
CA VAL A 121 -16.38 -13.58 -1.69
C VAL A 121 -15.38 -12.71 -0.95
N ASN A 122 -15.86 -12.03 0.09
CA ASN A 122 -15.03 -11.19 0.96
C ASN A 122 -14.84 -11.86 2.31
N LEU A 123 -13.65 -12.39 2.54
CA LEU A 123 -13.27 -13.01 3.81
C LEU A 123 -12.77 -11.97 4.82
N GLY A 124 -12.35 -10.79 4.34
CA GLY A 124 -11.95 -9.67 5.18
C GLY A 124 -10.65 -9.90 5.96
N PHE A 125 -10.54 -9.24 7.11
CA PHE A 125 -9.34 -9.25 7.94
C PHE A 125 -9.25 -10.49 8.83
N ARG A 126 -8.07 -11.07 8.91
CA ARG A 126 -7.71 -12.04 9.94
C ARG A 126 -6.39 -11.65 10.60
N THR A 127 -6.36 -11.75 11.93
CA THR A 127 -5.14 -11.54 12.71
C THR A 127 -4.26 -12.79 12.72
N GLY A 128 -2.93 -12.61 12.79
CA GLY A 128 -1.95 -13.69 12.80
C GLY A 128 -0.80 -13.56 11.81
N GLU A 129 -0.66 -12.41 11.14
CA GLU A 129 0.44 -12.09 10.22
C GLU A 129 0.69 -13.19 9.15
N GLU A 130 1.93 -13.64 8.93
CA GLU A 130 2.27 -14.75 8.03
C GLU A 130 1.61 -16.08 8.42
N GLY A 131 1.19 -16.21 9.68
CA GLY A 131 0.42 -17.35 10.17
C GLY A 131 -0.92 -17.49 9.47
N VAL A 132 -1.57 -16.39 9.08
CA VAL A 132 -2.81 -16.41 8.29
C VAL A 132 -2.54 -16.97 6.90
N ILE A 133 -1.46 -16.52 6.25
CA ILE A 133 -1.06 -17.00 4.92
C ILE A 133 -0.79 -18.50 4.99
N LYS A 134 -0.01 -18.96 5.98
CA LYS A 134 0.21 -20.40 6.20
C LYS A 134 -1.08 -21.16 6.50
N GLY A 135 -2.00 -20.57 7.27
CA GLY A 135 -3.31 -21.15 7.54
C GLY A 135 -4.08 -21.37 6.25
N LEU A 136 -4.28 -20.32 5.46
CA LEU A 136 -5.00 -20.35 4.19
C LEU A 136 -4.46 -21.39 3.20
N VAL A 137 -3.14 -21.54 3.13
CA VAL A 137 -2.50 -22.49 2.21
C VAL A 137 -2.67 -23.94 2.67
N ASN A 138 -2.94 -24.21 3.95
CA ASN A 138 -3.11 -25.57 4.46
C ASN A 138 -4.58 -25.95 4.70
N ASP A 139 -5.39 -25.02 5.21
CA ASP A 139 -6.76 -25.24 5.66
C ASP A 139 -7.56 -23.93 5.64
N LEU A 140 -8.30 -23.71 4.54
CA LEU A 140 -9.15 -22.53 4.37
C LEU A 140 -10.30 -22.53 5.41
N PRO A 141 -11.15 -23.57 5.55
CA PRO A 141 -12.22 -23.59 6.56
C PRO A 141 -11.72 -23.45 8.00
N GLY A 142 -10.57 -24.05 8.33
CA GLY A 142 -9.98 -23.91 9.67
C GLY A 142 -9.40 -22.52 9.95
N THR A 143 -9.03 -21.77 8.91
CA THR A 143 -8.51 -20.39 9.02
C THR A 143 -9.64 -19.36 9.02
N TYR A 144 -10.59 -19.50 8.09
CA TYR A 144 -11.80 -18.69 7.96
C TYR A 144 -13.03 -19.58 8.02
N ALA A 145 -13.78 -19.51 9.12
CA ALA A 145 -15.02 -20.27 9.25
C ALA A 145 -16.15 -19.68 8.38
N ALA A 146 -16.16 -18.35 8.22
CA ALA A 146 -17.20 -17.60 7.53
C ALA A 146 -16.61 -16.37 6.82
N ASP A 147 -17.38 -15.79 5.90
CA ASP A 147 -17.12 -14.50 5.27
C ASP A 147 -17.42 -13.32 6.22
N VAL A 148 -17.28 -12.08 5.71
CA VAL A 148 -17.58 -10.86 6.48
C VAL A 148 -19.06 -10.71 6.86
N TYR A 149 -19.96 -11.46 6.22
CA TYR A 149 -21.40 -11.45 6.48
C TYR A 149 -21.85 -12.58 7.43
N GLY A 150 -20.94 -13.47 7.83
CA GLY A 150 -21.22 -14.61 8.69
C GLY A 150 -21.54 -15.90 7.94
N THR A 151 -21.64 -15.87 6.61
CA THR A 151 -21.93 -17.07 5.81
C THR A 151 -20.73 -18.01 5.84
N SER A 152 -20.95 -19.27 6.22
CA SER A 152 -19.88 -20.27 6.22
C SER A 152 -19.20 -20.39 4.86
N VAL A 153 -17.86 -20.43 4.85
CA VAL A 153 -17.08 -20.58 3.61
C VAL A 153 -17.35 -21.92 2.90
N GLU A 154 -17.89 -22.90 3.61
CA GLU A 154 -18.28 -24.19 3.04
C GLU A 154 -19.64 -24.12 2.30
N ASN A 155 -20.45 -23.11 2.61
CA ASN A 155 -21.78 -22.92 2.03
C ASN A 155 -21.78 -21.96 0.83
N LEU A 156 -20.78 -21.08 0.72
CA LEU A 156 -20.63 -20.13 -0.39
C LEU A 156 -20.25 -20.85 -1.69
N PRO A 157 -20.99 -20.67 -2.81
CA PRO A 157 -20.70 -21.36 -4.07
C PRO A 157 -19.26 -21.27 -4.59
N LEU A 158 -18.59 -20.12 -4.42
CA LEU A 158 -17.21 -19.90 -4.85
C LEU A 158 -16.19 -20.76 -4.07
N THR A 159 -16.34 -20.81 -2.75
CA THR A 159 -15.39 -21.47 -1.82
C THR A 159 -15.82 -22.88 -1.44
N LYS A 160 -17.02 -23.30 -1.83
CA LYS A 160 -17.56 -24.64 -1.57
C LYS A 160 -16.61 -25.73 -2.07
N GLY A 161 -16.17 -26.57 -1.13
CA GLY A 161 -15.25 -27.68 -1.40
C GLY A 161 -13.79 -27.29 -1.61
N MET A 162 -13.43 -26.00 -1.52
CA MET A 162 -12.03 -25.59 -1.47
C MET A 162 -11.42 -25.96 -0.12
N LYS A 163 -10.34 -26.75 -0.15
CA LYS A 163 -9.64 -27.13 1.08
C LYS A 163 -8.64 -26.06 1.50
N SER A 164 -8.03 -25.40 0.53
CA SER A 164 -7.01 -24.37 0.76
C SER A 164 -6.92 -23.44 -0.43
N ILE A 165 -6.14 -22.37 -0.29
CA ILE A 165 -5.86 -21.48 -1.42
C ILE A 165 -4.90 -22.08 -2.46
N GLN A 166 -4.39 -23.30 -2.27
CA GLN A 166 -3.66 -24.01 -3.34
C GLN A 166 -4.57 -24.29 -4.55
N ASP A 167 -5.90 -24.26 -4.35
CA ASP A 167 -6.91 -24.46 -5.39
C ASP A 167 -7.19 -23.18 -6.24
N VAL A 168 -6.44 -22.08 -6.03
CA VAL A 168 -6.57 -20.84 -6.83
C VAL A 168 -5.62 -20.82 -8.02
N ASP A 169 -6.01 -20.12 -9.08
CA ASP A 169 -5.22 -20.01 -10.31
C ASP A 169 -4.20 -18.86 -10.25
N LEU A 170 -4.48 -17.83 -9.44
CA LEU A 170 -3.63 -16.65 -9.30
C LEU A 170 -3.78 -16.02 -7.90
N ILE A 171 -2.65 -15.58 -7.34
CA ILE A 171 -2.61 -14.64 -6.22
C ILE A 171 -2.26 -13.26 -6.75
N ILE A 172 -3.08 -12.26 -6.43
CA ILE A 172 -2.77 -10.84 -6.62
C ILE A 172 -2.58 -10.25 -5.23
N SER A 173 -1.36 -9.82 -4.89
CA SER A 173 -1.10 -9.14 -3.62
C SER A 173 -0.85 -7.65 -3.85
N VAL A 174 -1.74 -6.80 -3.36
CA VAL A 174 -1.54 -5.35 -3.32
C VAL A 174 -1.10 -5.00 -1.91
N SER A 175 0.17 -4.62 -1.73
CA SER A 175 0.73 -4.45 -0.38
C SER A 175 1.58 -3.20 -0.20
N GLY A 176 1.52 -2.66 1.03
CA GLY A 176 2.29 -1.49 1.45
C GLY A 176 3.51 -1.81 2.33
N GLY A 177 3.55 -3.01 2.92
CA GLY A 177 4.57 -3.36 3.90
C GLY A 177 4.48 -4.81 4.36
N TYR A 178 4.60 -5.01 5.68
CA TYR A 178 4.57 -6.32 6.34
C TYR A 178 3.31 -6.50 7.20
N PRO A 179 2.66 -7.68 7.16
CA PRO A 179 2.82 -8.71 6.13
C PRO A 179 2.38 -8.17 4.76
N GLY A 180 2.87 -8.74 3.67
CA GLY A 180 2.44 -8.32 2.34
C GLY A 180 2.97 -9.23 1.25
N ALA A 181 3.18 -8.68 0.06
CA ALA A 181 3.56 -9.46 -1.11
C ALA A 181 4.84 -10.30 -0.91
N LYS A 182 5.78 -9.85 -0.06
CA LYS A 182 6.95 -10.68 0.28
C LYS A 182 6.54 -11.96 0.97
N GLU A 183 5.71 -11.87 2.00
CA GLU A 183 5.24 -13.03 2.77
C GLU A 183 4.35 -13.93 1.90
N TRP A 184 3.51 -13.38 1.02
CA TRP A 184 2.76 -14.19 0.04
C TRP A 184 3.68 -14.96 -0.91
N VAL A 185 4.78 -14.36 -1.38
CA VAL A 185 5.80 -15.07 -2.19
C VAL A 185 6.45 -16.20 -1.38
N GLN A 186 6.82 -15.93 -0.13
CA GLN A 186 7.59 -16.84 0.71
C GLN A 186 6.77 -18.01 1.26
N TYR A 187 5.50 -17.77 1.60
CA TYR A 187 4.67 -18.73 2.32
C TYR A 187 3.59 -19.39 1.47
N ALA A 188 3.21 -18.80 0.33
CA ALA A 188 2.18 -19.34 -0.56
C ALA A 188 2.72 -19.61 -1.98
N ALA A 189 3.16 -18.58 -2.71
CA ALA A 189 3.45 -18.72 -4.13
C ALA A 189 4.64 -19.65 -4.41
N THR A 190 5.80 -19.41 -3.79
CA THR A 190 7.01 -20.19 -4.07
C THR A 190 6.89 -21.66 -3.63
N PRO A 191 6.50 -21.98 -2.37
CA PRO A 191 6.55 -23.36 -1.90
C PRO A 191 5.50 -24.26 -2.55
N TYR A 192 4.40 -23.69 -3.04
CA TYR A 192 3.27 -24.43 -3.61
C TYR A 192 3.08 -24.21 -5.11
N GLY A 193 3.95 -23.42 -5.75
CA GLY A 193 3.91 -23.17 -7.19
C GLY A 193 2.69 -22.39 -7.67
N ILE A 194 2.06 -21.60 -6.78
CA ILE A 194 0.88 -20.79 -7.14
C ILE A 194 1.35 -19.56 -7.91
N LYS A 195 0.76 -19.28 -9.07
CA LYS A 195 1.09 -18.11 -9.87
C LYS A 195 0.76 -16.84 -9.07
N MET A 196 1.65 -15.84 -9.12
CA MET A 196 1.47 -14.62 -8.34
C MET A 196 1.88 -13.38 -9.13
N VAL A 197 1.12 -12.30 -8.96
CA VAL A 197 1.51 -10.94 -9.29
C VAL A 197 1.35 -10.02 -8.09
N ALA A 198 2.06 -8.90 -8.07
CA ALA A 198 1.98 -7.95 -6.96
C ALA A 198 1.79 -6.50 -7.41
N GLY A 199 1.04 -5.73 -6.64
CA GLY A 199 1.06 -4.27 -6.64
C GLY A 199 1.74 -3.78 -5.36
N THR A 200 2.73 -2.91 -5.47
CA THR A 200 3.54 -2.49 -4.31
C THR A 200 3.77 -1.00 -4.28
N THR A 201 3.92 -0.45 -3.07
CA THR A 201 4.46 0.90 -2.90
C THR A 201 5.86 0.97 -3.47
N GLY A 202 6.28 2.16 -3.91
CA GLY A 202 7.66 2.33 -4.38
C GLY A 202 8.71 1.90 -3.36
N VAL A 203 8.44 2.06 -2.06
CA VAL A 203 9.37 1.63 -1.02
C VAL A 203 9.52 0.11 -0.93
N GLN A 204 8.47 -0.64 -1.26
CA GLN A 204 8.48 -2.11 -1.19
C GLN A 204 9.00 -2.76 -2.48
N THR A 205 8.78 -2.13 -3.65
CA THR A 205 9.17 -2.69 -4.96
C THR A 205 10.62 -3.21 -5.01
N PRO A 206 11.66 -2.48 -4.56
CA PRO A 206 13.05 -2.95 -4.63
C PRO A 206 13.31 -4.26 -3.87
N TYR A 207 12.55 -4.53 -2.81
CA TYR A 207 12.65 -5.77 -2.04
C TYR A 207 12.05 -6.96 -2.79
N LEU A 208 11.16 -6.72 -3.77
CA LEU A 208 10.50 -7.77 -4.53
C LEU A 208 11.07 -8.01 -5.91
N THR A 209 11.80 -7.04 -6.48
CA THR A 209 12.47 -7.20 -7.78
C THR A 209 13.29 -8.50 -7.90
N PRO A 210 13.99 -8.99 -6.87
CA PRO A 210 14.72 -10.26 -6.95
C PRO A 210 13.84 -11.51 -7.17
N TYR A 211 12.53 -11.44 -6.89
CA TYR A 211 11.61 -12.56 -7.14
C TYR A 211 11.07 -12.59 -8.57
N VAL A 212 11.28 -11.53 -9.37
CA VAL A 212 10.74 -11.41 -10.73
C VAL A 212 11.74 -11.93 -11.77
N PRO A 213 11.32 -12.73 -12.77
CA PRO A 213 9.95 -13.20 -13.04
C PRO A 213 9.61 -14.57 -12.44
N ASP A 214 10.59 -15.26 -11.85
CA ASP A 214 10.51 -16.70 -11.58
C ASP A 214 9.55 -17.03 -10.42
N GLN A 215 9.69 -16.34 -9.29
CA GLN A 215 8.83 -16.52 -8.11
C GLN A 215 7.63 -15.56 -8.13
N LEU A 216 7.72 -14.46 -8.87
CA LEU A 216 6.69 -13.45 -9.04
C LEU A 216 6.54 -13.13 -10.53
N SER A 217 5.43 -13.53 -11.15
CA SER A 217 5.21 -13.44 -12.59
C SER A 217 5.09 -12.01 -13.12
N GLY A 218 4.80 -11.06 -12.24
CA GLY A 218 4.68 -9.64 -12.58
C GLY A 218 4.58 -8.78 -11.32
N ILE A 219 5.02 -7.54 -11.42
CA ILE A 219 4.92 -6.56 -10.35
C ILE A 219 4.62 -5.16 -10.91
N LEU A 220 3.68 -4.47 -10.26
CA LEU A 220 3.46 -3.03 -10.38
C LEU A 220 4.15 -2.35 -9.20
N GLY A 221 5.09 -1.45 -9.50
CA GLY A 221 5.81 -0.67 -8.50
C GLY A 221 5.41 0.79 -8.53
N ALA A 222 4.95 1.30 -7.38
CA ALA A 222 4.49 2.67 -7.16
C ALA A 222 3.34 3.11 -8.09
N ILE A 223 2.88 4.35 -7.91
CA ILE A 223 1.81 4.96 -8.72
C ILE A 223 2.10 4.90 -10.23
N LYS A 224 3.37 4.99 -10.65
CA LYS A 224 3.72 4.99 -12.07
C LYS A 224 3.29 3.71 -12.79
N SER A 225 3.53 2.56 -12.17
CA SER A 225 3.14 1.28 -12.76
C SER A 225 1.62 1.09 -12.76
N ALA A 226 0.91 1.69 -11.78
CA ALA A 226 -0.55 1.71 -11.77
C ALA A 226 -1.10 2.52 -12.95
N ALA A 227 -0.54 3.71 -13.24
CA ALA A 227 -0.97 4.55 -14.37
C ALA A 227 -0.74 3.86 -15.73
N GLU A 228 0.40 3.18 -15.88
CA GLU A 228 0.70 2.38 -17.06
C GLU A 228 -0.29 1.20 -17.22
N TYR A 229 -0.75 0.62 -16.11
CA TYR A 229 -1.72 -0.47 -16.11
C TYR A 229 -3.14 0.01 -16.43
N GLU A 230 -3.59 1.10 -15.82
CA GLU A 230 -4.86 1.77 -16.15
C GLU A 230 -4.91 2.16 -17.64
N PHE A 231 -3.79 2.65 -18.18
CA PHE A 231 -3.68 2.94 -19.61
C PHE A 231 -3.88 1.70 -20.48
N LEU A 232 -3.30 0.55 -20.10
CA LEU A 232 -3.53 -0.71 -20.82
C LEU A 232 -4.99 -1.16 -20.71
N LEU A 233 -5.59 -1.04 -19.51
CA LEU A 233 -6.97 -1.41 -19.26
C LEU A 233 -7.91 -0.56 -20.12
N LYS A 234 -7.80 0.77 -20.09
CA LYS A 234 -8.59 1.68 -20.95
C LYS A 234 -8.40 1.43 -22.45
N LYS A 235 -7.18 1.07 -22.85
CA LYS A 235 -6.85 0.84 -24.26
C LYS A 235 -7.44 -0.47 -24.78
N ASN A 236 -7.37 -1.53 -23.99
CA ASN A 236 -7.73 -2.88 -24.42
C ASN A 236 -9.16 -3.27 -24.04
N HIS A 237 -9.71 -2.65 -22.99
CA HIS A 237 -11.08 -2.82 -22.50
C HIS A 237 -11.82 -1.46 -22.44
N PRO A 238 -12.05 -0.81 -23.58
CA PRO A 238 -12.75 0.48 -23.63
C PRO A 238 -14.19 0.41 -23.12
N GLU A 239 -14.76 -0.79 -22.98
CA GLU A 239 -16.07 -1.04 -22.38
C GLU A 239 -16.13 -0.81 -20.86
N ILE A 240 -14.97 -0.79 -20.17
CA ILE A 240 -14.90 -0.50 -18.74
C ILE A 240 -14.75 1.01 -18.57
N GLU A 241 -15.83 1.68 -18.17
CA GLU A 241 -15.79 3.09 -17.80
C GLU A 241 -15.31 3.23 -16.35
N PHE A 242 -14.19 3.93 -16.14
CA PHE A 242 -13.68 4.21 -14.80
C PHE A 242 -12.79 5.46 -14.76
N GLU A 243 -12.70 6.06 -13.58
CA GLU A 243 -11.75 7.13 -13.28
C GLU A 243 -10.33 6.58 -13.19
N ALA A 244 -9.42 7.07 -14.04
CA ALA A 244 -8.04 6.59 -14.07
C ALA A 244 -7.18 7.37 -13.08
N LEU A 245 -7.42 7.12 -11.79
CA LEU A 245 -6.82 7.85 -10.67
C LEU A 245 -5.29 7.89 -10.74
N ALA A 246 -4.63 6.79 -11.13
CA ALA A 246 -3.18 6.80 -11.26
C ALA A 246 -2.71 7.64 -12.45
N MET A 247 -3.38 7.56 -13.61
CA MET A 247 -3.09 8.40 -14.78
C MET A 247 -3.26 9.89 -14.45
N GLU A 248 -4.30 10.26 -13.70
CA GLU A 248 -4.52 11.65 -13.25
C GLU A 248 -3.40 12.17 -12.36
N ARG A 249 -2.88 11.30 -11.49
CA ARG A 249 -1.75 11.63 -10.60
C ARG A 249 -0.43 11.79 -11.35
N MET A 250 -0.34 11.41 -12.63
CA MET A 250 0.93 11.46 -13.37
C MET A 250 1.39 12.86 -13.76
N GLY A 251 0.49 13.82 -14.03
CA GLY A 251 0.90 15.20 -14.31
C GLY A 251 1.55 15.91 -13.11
N PRO A 252 0.93 15.86 -11.91
CA PRO A 252 1.57 16.35 -10.69
C PRO A 252 2.89 15.64 -10.38
N GLN A 253 2.94 14.31 -10.56
CA GLN A 253 4.18 13.53 -10.40
C GLN A 253 5.28 14.01 -11.34
N HIS A 254 4.98 14.16 -12.62
CA HIS A 254 5.93 14.62 -13.64
C HIS A 254 6.52 15.99 -13.29
N SER A 255 5.65 16.94 -12.94
CA SER A 255 6.04 18.32 -12.60
C SER A 255 6.92 18.39 -11.36
N ALA A 256 6.58 17.63 -10.31
CA ALA A 256 7.38 17.52 -9.10
C ALA A 256 8.76 16.90 -9.36
N HIS A 257 8.83 15.85 -10.19
CA HIS A 257 10.10 15.20 -10.53
C HIS A 257 11.00 16.10 -11.38
N LEU A 258 10.45 16.85 -12.34
CA LEU A 258 11.23 17.84 -13.10
C LEU A 258 11.83 18.91 -12.18
N LEU A 259 11.04 19.41 -11.22
CA LEU A 259 11.53 20.35 -10.22
C LEU A 259 12.66 19.73 -9.38
N MET A 260 12.49 18.49 -8.90
CA MET A 260 13.52 17.80 -8.12
C MET A 260 14.81 17.59 -8.91
N ILE A 261 14.73 17.12 -10.15
CA ILE A 261 15.89 16.93 -11.03
C ILE A 261 16.61 18.26 -11.24
N PHE A 262 15.85 19.33 -11.53
CA PHE A 262 16.41 20.67 -11.68
C PHE A 262 17.14 21.14 -10.41
N LEU A 263 16.52 20.99 -9.23
CA LEU A 263 17.11 21.37 -7.94
C LEU A 263 18.37 20.56 -7.61
N ILE A 264 18.38 19.26 -7.91
CA ILE A 264 19.54 18.39 -7.72
C ILE A 264 20.70 18.82 -8.64
N ILE A 265 20.43 19.05 -9.92
CA ILE A 265 21.44 19.51 -10.88
C ILE A 265 21.97 20.88 -10.48
N ALA A 266 21.09 21.82 -10.16
CA ALA A 266 21.46 23.16 -9.72
C ALA A 266 22.28 23.13 -8.41
N GLY A 267 21.85 22.33 -7.43
CA GLY A 267 22.55 22.16 -6.15
C GLY A 267 23.95 21.59 -6.33
N ASN A 268 24.10 20.56 -7.16
CA ASN A 268 25.40 19.98 -7.49
C ASN A 268 26.29 20.99 -8.24
N ALA A 269 25.75 21.72 -9.23
CA ALA A 269 26.49 22.75 -9.96
C ALA A 269 26.99 23.86 -9.04
N ILE A 270 26.15 24.34 -8.12
CA ILE A 270 26.51 25.34 -7.10
C ILE A 270 27.61 24.78 -6.18
N TYR A 271 27.45 23.55 -5.67
CA TYR A 271 28.42 22.91 -4.79
C TYR A 271 29.82 22.81 -5.44
N PHE A 272 29.91 22.31 -6.68
CA PHE A 272 31.19 22.17 -7.37
C PHE A 272 31.81 23.52 -7.75
N THR A 273 30.99 24.53 -8.02
CA THR A 273 31.46 25.89 -8.33
C THR A 273 31.98 26.61 -7.07
N LEU A 274 31.30 26.46 -5.94
CA LEU A 274 31.70 27.05 -4.65
C LEU A 274 32.91 26.33 -4.04
N ARG A 275 33.04 25.01 -4.21
CA ARG A 275 34.22 24.24 -3.78
C ARG A 275 35.54 24.75 -4.39
N ARG A 276 35.48 25.43 -5.54
CA ARG A 276 36.65 25.99 -6.25
C ARG A 276 37.02 27.43 -5.81
N ARG A 277 36.26 28.07 -4.91
CA ARG A 277 36.54 29.45 -4.44
C ARG A 277 36.76 29.48 -2.92
N PRO A 278 37.78 30.19 -2.40
CA PRO A 278 37.96 30.34 -0.95
C PRO A 278 36.72 31.02 -0.35
N PHE A 279 36.24 30.44 0.76
CA PHE A 279 35.02 30.84 1.46
C PHE A 279 35.12 32.32 1.85
N ARG A 280 34.31 33.18 1.22
CA ARG A 280 34.06 34.54 1.74
C ARG A 280 32.87 34.39 2.68
N THR A 281 33.09 34.46 3.98
CA THR A 281 32.04 34.49 5.00
C THR A 281 31.10 35.65 4.65
N THR A 282 29.85 35.35 4.27
CA THR A 282 28.77 36.33 4.29
C THR A 282 28.72 36.94 5.68
N ASP A 283 28.55 38.26 5.76
CA ASP A 283 28.44 38.96 7.03
C ASP A 283 27.26 38.39 7.83
N GLU A 284 27.47 38.06 9.11
CA GLU A 284 26.48 37.38 9.95
C GLU A 284 25.17 38.18 10.00
N THR A 285 25.28 39.51 9.90
CA THR A 285 24.18 40.48 9.86
C THR A 285 23.36 40.38 8.58
N GLU A 286 23.99 40.34 7.39
CA GLU A 286 23.28 40.14 6.12
C GLU A 286 22.51 38.82 6.10
N ARG A 287 23.12 37.76 6.66
CA ARG A 287 22.46 36.46 6.78
C ARG A 287 21.23 36.53 7.68
N GLN A 288 21.30 37.24 8.81
CA GLN A 288 20.16 37.42 9.70
C GLN A 288 19.06 38.26 9.06
N GLU A 289 19.40 39.32 8.34
CA GLU A 289 18.43 40.16 7.62
C GLU A 289 17.72 39.37 6.51
N LEU A 290 18.45 38.56 5.74
CA LEU A 290 17.87 37.69 4.72
C LEU A 290 16.96 36.62 5.31
N LEU A 291 17.33 36.03 6.46
CA LEU A 291 16.49 35.07 7.18
C LEU A 291 15.22 35.73 7.74
N ALA A 292 15.33 36.95 8.28
CA ALA A 292 14.19 37.71 8.79
C ALA A 292 13.23 38.10 7.65
N PHE A 293 13.77 38.60 6.53
CA PHE A 293 13.00 38.95 5.34
C PHE A 293 12.33 37.73 4.70
N SER A 294 13.07 36.62 4.55
CA SER A 294 12.52 35.33 4.08
C SER A 294 11.38 34.87 4.98
N THR A 295 11.58 34.90 6.30
CA THR A 295 10.56 34.49 7.27
C THR A 295 9.32 35.39 7.21
N LEU A 296 9.49 36.71 7.01
CA LEU A 296 8.40 37.66 6.84
C LEU A 296 7.59 37.37 5.57
N LEU A 297 8.26 37.21 4.42
CA LEU A 297 7.60 36.88 3.15
C LEU A 297 6.84 35.56 3.23
N LEU A 298 7.42 34.56 3.89
CA LEU A 298 6.81 33.25 4.05
C LEU A 298 5.61 33.26 5.00
N ARG A 299 5.65 34.06 6.07
CA ARG A 299 4.48 34.31 6.93
C ARG A 299 3.38 35.02 6.14
N GLY A 300 3.73 35.99 5.29
CA GLY A 300 2.79 36.65 4.38
C GLY A 300 2.16 35.67 3.40
N ALA A 301 2.96 34.83 2.75
CA ALA A 301 2.48 33.78 1.84
C ALA A 301 1.55 32.78 2.55
N PHE A 302 1.85 32.40 3.80
CA PHE A 302 1.00 31.51 4.59
C PHE A 302 -0.37 32.11 4.90
N VAL A 303 -0.39 33.37 5.34
CA VAL A 303 -1.65 34.10 5.58
C VAL A 303 -2.44 34.24 4.28
N LEU A 304 -1.77 34.46 3.14
CA LEU A 304 -2.41 34.49 1.83
C LEU A 304 -2.93 33.12 1.39
N VAL A 305 -2.23 32.02 1.69
CA VAL A 305 -2.68 30.66 1.37
C VAL A 305 -3.86 30.26 2.24
N LEU A 306 -3.79 30.44 3.57
CA LEU A 306 -4.91 30.14 4.47
C LEU A 306 -6.10 31.08 4.24
N GLY A 307 -5.84 32.37 4.05
CA GLY A 307 -6.86 33.36 3.71
C GLY A 307 -7.47 33.08 2.33
N GLY A 308 -6.66 32.63 1.38
CA GLY A 308 -7.08 32.17 0.06
C GLY A 308 -7.98 30.94 0.12
N VAL A 309 -7.63 29.93 0.93
CA VAL A 309 -8.48 28.76 1.18
C VAL A 309 -9.83 29.19 1.80
N GLY A 310 -9.82 30.10 2.77
CA GLY A 310 -11.04 30.64 3.36
C GLY A 310 -11.90 31.40 2.36
N LEU A 311 -11.30 32.27 1.54
CA LEU A 311 -11.98 33.00 0.47
C LEU A 311 -12.56 32.07 -0.59
N VAL A 312 -11.83 31.01 -0.95
CA VAL A 312 -12.27 30.00 -1.91
C VAL A 312 -13.44 29.19 -1.35
N ALA A 313 -13.38 28.76 -0.09
CA ALA A 313 -14.49 28.07 0.56
C ALA A 313 -15.76 28.95 0.61
N VAL A 314 -15.60 30.23 0.98
CA VAL A 314 -16.70 31.21 0.93
C VAL A 314 -17.20 31.41 -0.49
N GLY A 315 -16.31 31.50 -1.47
CA GLY A 315 -16.65 31.62 -2.90
C GLY A 315 -17.44 30.42 -3.41
N GLN A 316 -17.07 29.20 -3.02
CA GLN A 316 -17.77 27.97 -3.39
C GLN A 316 -19.16 27.88 -2.73
N LEU A 317 -19.30 28.31 -1.48
CA LEU A 317 -20.61 28.47 -0.83
C LEU A 317 -21.49 29.48 -1.59
N MET A 318 -20.92 30.60 -2.05
CA MET A 318 -21.64 31.60 -2.85
C MET A 318 -22.01 31.09 -4.24
N LEU A 319 -21.26 30.11 -4.78
CA LEU A 319 -21.55 29.43 -6.05
C LEU A 319 -22.54 28.27 -5.90
N GLY A 320 -22.97 27.93 -4.69
CA GLY A 320 -23.93 26.86 -4.42
C GLY A 320 -23.33 25.44 -4.42
N ASN A 321 -22.00 25.31 -4.40
CA ASN A 321 -21.30 24.04 -4.51
C ASN A 321 -21.09 23.31 -3.16
N ASP A 322 -21.59 23.85 -2.04
CA ASP A 322 -21.50 23.31 -0.68
C ASP A 322 -20.20 22.52 -0.37
N PRO A 323 -19.10 23.22 -0.05
CA PRO A 323 -17.80 22.61 0.24
C PRO A 323 -17.88 21.55 1.34
N GLY A 324 -17.29 20.39 1.06
CA GLY A 324 -17.22 19.27 1.98
C GLY A 324 -18.55 18.56 2.23
N ALA A 325 -19.66 18.95 1.58
CA ALA A 325 -20.92 18.23 1.69
C ALA A 325 -20.75 16.78 1.21
N ARG A 326 -21.34 15.86 1.97
CA ARG A 326 -21.39 14.43 1.66
C ARG A 326 -22.82 13.94 1.75
N TYR A 327 -23.16 13.05 0.83
CA TYR A 327 -24.47 12.42 0.74
C TYR A 327 -24.32 10.93 1.03
N GLU A 328 -25.43 10.33 1.45
CA GLU A 328 -25.51 8.90 1.73
C GLU A 328 -26.74 8.30 1.05
N ARG A 329 -26.53 7.13 0.45
CA ARG A 329 -27.59 6.32 -0.16
C ARG A 329 -28.01 5.26 0.86
N SER A 330 -29.31 5.11 1.07
CA SER A 330 -29.88 4.11 1.97
C SER A 330 -30.56 3.00 1.15
N THR A 331 -29.90 1.85 1.05
CA THR A 331 -30.42 0.70 0.30
C THR A 331 -30.99 -0.33 1.28
N GLU A 332 -32.25 -0.74 1.09
CA GLU A 332 -32.81 -1.89 1.81
C GLU A 332 -32.27 -3.19 1.22
N MET A 333 -31.55 -3.94 2.04
CA MET A 333 -31.06 -5.28 1.72
C MET A 333 -32.02 -6.31 2.31
N GLU A 334 -32.48 -7.25 1.48
CA GLU A 334 -33.25 -8.41 1.91
C GLU A 334 -32.39 -9.66 1.81
N VAL A 335 -32.09 -10.30 2.94
CA VAL A 335 -31.41 -11.60 2.94
C VAL A 335 -32.31 -12.65 3.55
N LYS A 336 -32.45 -13.76 2.82
CA LYS A 336 -33.13 -14.96 3.32
C LYS A 336 -32.21 -15.66 4.30
N THR A 337 -32.64 -15.76 5.55
CA THR A 337 -31.98 -16.57 6.57
C THR A 337 -32.25 -18.06 6.33
N ASP A 338 -31.43 -18.91 6.96
CA ASP A 338 -31.50 -20.37 6.86
C ASP A 338 -32.86 -20.97 7.28
N ASP A 339 -33.63 -20.25 8.10
CA ASP A 339 -35.00 -20.60 8.52
C ASP A 339 -36.08 -20.21 7.50
N GLY A 340 -35.69 -19.59 6.38
CA GLY A 340 -36.58 -19.09 5.34
C GLY A 340 -37.23 -17.74 5.63
N SER A 341 -36.91 -17.10 6.77
CA SER A 341 -37.34 -15.72 7.04
C SER A 341 -36.51 -14.70 6.24
N VAL A 342 -37.04 -13.50 6.04
CA VAL A 342 -36.35 -12.42 5.32
C VAL A 342 -35.90 -11.38 6.34
N ALA A 343 -34.60 -11.32 6.56
CA ALA A 343 -33.99 -10.25 7.34
C ALA A 343 -33.84 -9.01 6.45
N LYS A 344 -34.37 -7.88 6.93
CA LYS A 344 -34.24 -6.57 6.28
C LYS A 344 -33.29 -5.70 7.08
N TRP A 345 -32.29 -5.15 6.43
CA TRP A 345 -31.49 -4.05 7.00
C TRP A 345 -31.24 -2.98 5.97
N THR A 346 -30.98 -1.78 6.44
CA THR A 346 -30.61 -0.65 5.59
C THR A 346 -29.09 -0.55 5.56
N GLU A 347 -28.49 -0.75 4.38
CA GLU A 347 -27.09 -0.46 4.14
C GLU A 347 -26.96 1.01 3.73
N VAL A 348 -26.04 1.74 4.37
CA VAL A 348 -25.81 3.16 4.12
C VAL A 348 -24.47 3.34 3.41
N SER A 349 -24.49 3.60 2.11
CA SER A 349 -23.29 3.79 1.28
C SER A 349 -23.02 5.26 0.96
N GLY A 350 -21.83 5.57 0.44
CA GLY A 350 -21.50 6.88 -0.12
C GLY A 350 -22.38 7.19 -1.32
N ALA A 351 -22.92 8.41 -1.39
CA ALA A 351 -23.56 8.91 -2.61
C ALA A 351 -22.76 10.10 -3.17
N GLU A 352 -22.67 10.15 -4.49
CA GLU A 352 -22.08 11.26 -5.22
C GLU A 352 -23.00 12.50 -5.20
N ALA A 353 -22.41 13.66 -5.50
CA ALA A 353 -23.18 14.90 -5.61
C ALA A 353 -24.11 14.89 -6.84
N SER A 354 -23.76 14.12 -7.87
CA SER A 354 -24.56 13.90 -9.09
C SER A 354 -25.88 13.17 -8.81
N GLU A 355 -25.91 12.33 -7.78
CA GLU A 355 -27.05 11.51 -7.36
C GLU A 355 -28.03 12.27 -6.45
N VAL A 356 -27.75 13.54 -6.16
CA VAL A 356 -28.59 14.40 -5.32
C VAL A 356 -29.90 14.70 -6.06
N GLY A 357 -30.93 13.95 -5.70
CA GLY A 357 -32.24 13.97 -6.36
C GLY A 357 -32.94 12.62 -6.35
N ASP A 358 -32.16 11.54 -6.21
CA ASP A 358 -32.67 10.19 -5.98
C ASP A 358 -33.37 10.09 -4.61
N ALA A 359 -34.46 9.32 -4.55
CA ALA A 359 -35.30 9.24 -3.36
C ALA A 359 -34.61 8.59 -2.15
N ASP A 360 -33.58 7.78 -2.40
CA ASP A 360 -32.78 7.05 -1.42
C ASP A 360 -31.48 7.79 -1.04
N VAL A 361 -31.21 8.96 -1.62
CA VAL A 361 -30.02 9.78 -1.34
C VAL A 361 -30.37 10.96 -0.44
N SER A 362 -29.63 11.10 0.67
CA SER A 362 -29.83 12.21 1.61
C SER A 362 -28.51 12.82 2.06
N TRP A 363 -28.56 14.08 2.51
CA TRP A 363 -27.37 14.75 3.07
C TRP A 363 -26.94 14.07 4.37
N SER A 364 -25.65 13.76 4.48
CA SER A 364 -25.05 13.11 5.65
C SER A 364 -24.29 14.14 6.50
N PRO A 365 -24.85 14.62 7.63
CA PRO A 365 -24.20 15.60 8.49
C PRO A 365 -22.90 15.05 9.07
N GLY A 366 -22.90 13.77 9.48
CA GLY A 366 -21.75 13.11 10.09
C GLY A 366 -20.56 13.02 9.15
N ARG A 367 -20.79 12.58 7.90
CA ARG A 367 -19.74 12.50 6.87
C ARG A 367 -19.24 13.89 6.48
N THR A 368 -20.14 14.86 6.36
CA THR A 368 -19.79 16.26 6.06
C THR A 368 -18.88 16.83 7.15
N ILE A 369 -19.25 16.72 8.42
CA ILE A 369 -18.42 17.15 9.55
C ILE A 369 -17.08 16.40 9.54
N GLY A 370 -17.08 15.10 9.25
CA GLY A 370 -15.88 14.29 9.13
C GLY A 370 -14.90 14.81 8.08
N VAL A 371 -15.38 15.19 6.89
CA VAL A 371 -14.55 15.77 5.82
C VAL A 371 -13.94 17.10 6.25
N TRP A 372 -14.73 17.97 6.90
CA TRP A 372 -14.22 19.25 7.42
C TRP A 372 -13.16 19.06 8.49
N ILE A 373 -13.36 18.14 9.44
CA ILE A 373 -12.35 17.81 10.45
C ILE A 373 -11.08 17.27 9.77
N ALA A 374 -11.22 16.37 8.80
CA ALA A 374 -10.09 15.81 8.07
C ALA A 374 -9.31 16.89 7.29
N ALA A 375 -10.00 17.85 6.67
CA ALA A 375 -9.38 18.99 5.99
C ALA A 375 -8.60 19.89 6.96
N LEU A 376 -9.20 20.24 8.10
CA LEU A 376 -8.54 21.06 9.12
C LEU A 376 -7.32 20.37 9.73
N LEU A 377 -7.41 19.07 10.02
CA LEU A 377 -6.26 18.28 10.50
C LEU A 377 -5.17 18.19 9.43
N THR A 378 -5.53 18.03 8.16
CA THR A 378 -4.55 18.02 7.05
C THR A 378 -3.80 19.36 6.96
N LEU A 379 -4.52 20.48 7.03
CA LEU A 379 -3.91 21.82 7.05
C LEU A 379 -3.06 22.05 8.31
N ALA A 380 -3.49 21.51 9.46
CA ALA A 380 -2.73 21.55 10.69
C ALA A 380 -1.43 20.74 10.60
N VAL A 381 -1.40 19.61 9.88
CA VAL A 381 -0.14 18.91 9.57
C VAL A 381 0.77 19.77 8.68
N PHE A 382 0.23 20.38 7.62
CA PHE A 382 1.00 21.26 6.73
C PHE A 382 1.56 22.51 7.43
N SER A 383 1.01 22.91 8.58
CA SER A 383 1.60 24.00 9.37
C SER A 383 3.05 23.72 9.82
N PHE A 384 3.45 22.43 9.91
CA PHE A 384 4.82 22.02 10.24
C PHE A 384 5.88 22.55 9.25
N LEU A 385 5.50 22.83 8.00
CA LEU A 385 6.41 23.39 7.00
C LEU A 385 7.05 24.72 7.46
N TYR A 386 6.39 25.44 8.37
CA TYR A 386 6.86 26.71 8.92
C TYR A 386 7.62 26.55 10.25
N GLY A 387 7.50 25.39 10.89
CA GLY A 387 8.13 25.02 12.16
C GLY A 387 7.16 24.31 13.11
N ASP A 388 7.68 23.87 14.25
CA ASP A 388 6.88 23.31 15.33
C ASP A 388 5.89 24.35 15.87
N ASN A 389 4.61 23.99 15.89
CA ASN A 389 3.54 24.84 16.39
C ASN A 389 2.45 24.00 17.08
N PRO A 390 1.58 24.61 17.90
CA PRO A 390 0.56 23.88 18.65
C PRO A 390 -0.41 23.08 17.76
N LEU A 391 -0.81 23.61 16.60
CA LEU A 391 -1.77 22.92 15.71
C LEU A 391 -1.20 21.60 15.19
N TYR A 392 0.06 21.62 14.72
CA TYR A 392 0.77 20.41 14.33
C TYR A 392 0.88 19.41 15.49
N LYS A 393 1.32 19.87 16.68
CA LYS A 393 1.52 18.99 17.84
C LYS A 393 0.24 18.35 18.36
N THR A 394 -0.86 19.10 18.37
CA THR A 394 -2.19 18.58 18.71
C THR A 394 -2.62 17.51 17.70
N THR A 395 -2.45 17.78 16.40
CA THR A 395 -2.81 16.84 15.34
C THR A 395 -1.97 15.56 15.39
N GLU A 396 -0.66 15.69 15.60
CA GLU A 396 0.27 14.57 15.81
C GLU A 396 -0.18 13.69 16.99
N SER A 397 -0.53 14.31 18.12
CA SER A 397 -1.00 13.60 19.32
C SER A 397 -2.34 12.89 19.10
N ILE A 398 -3.29 13.54 18.41
CA ILE A 398 -4.58 12.93 18.05
C ILE A 398 -4.34 11.70 17.16
N PHE A 399 -3.51 11.85 16.13
CA PHE A 399 -3.24 10.76 15.19
C PHE A 399 -2.60 9.55 15.87
N VAL A 400 -1.56 9.78 16.70
CA VAL A 400 -0.89 8.70 17.45
C VAL A 400 -1.84 8.05 18.46
N GLY A 401 -2.62 8.85 19.19
CA GLY A 401 -3.56 8.35 20.19
C GLY A 401 -4.69 7.51 19.60
N VAL A 402 -5.33 7.99 18.53
CA VAL A 402 -6.39 7.26 17.82
C VAL A 402 -5.85 5.97 17.22
N SER A 403 -4.65 6.01 16.61
CA SER A 403 -4.02 4.81 16.04
C SER A 403 -3.76 3.75 17.11
N ALA A 404 -3.14 4.15 18.23
CA ALA A 404 -2.87 3.23 19.34
C ALA A 404 -4.17 2.65 19.96
N GLY A 405 -5.20 3.49 20.13
CA GLY A 405 -6.50 3.07 20.64
C GLY A 405 -7.20 2.09 19.71
N TYR A 406 -7.21 2.36 18.41
CA TYR A 406 -7.78 1.46 17.39
C TYR A 406 -7.09 0.10 17.41
N TYR A 407 -5.75 0.06 17.38
CA TYR A 407 -5.00 -1.20 17.44
C TYR A 407 -5.30 -1.99 18.71
N MET A 408 -5.35 -1.33 19.87
CA MET A 408 -5.67 -1.99 21.14
C MET A 408 -7.06 -2.64 21.12
N VAL A 409 -8.07 -1.92 20.63
CA VAL A 409 -9.45 -2.42 20.54
C VAL A 409 -9.54 -3.56 19.53
N ALA A 410 -8.92 -3.41 18.36
CA ALA A 410 -8.90 -4.43 17.32
C ALA A 410 -8.22 -5.72 17.79
N SER A 411 -7.04 -5.64 18.41
CA SER A 411 -6.35 -6.82 18.95
C SER A 411 -7.12 -7.44 20.12
N PHE A 412 -7.74 -6.64 20.99
CA PHE A 412 -8.57 -7.18 22.07
C PHE A 412 -9.74 -8.02 21.52
N TRP A 413 -10.51 -7.50 20.58
CA TRP A 413 -11.66 -8.21 20.04
C TRP A 413 -11.27 -9.38 19.13
N ASN A 414 -10.29 -9.18 18.24
CA ASN A 414 -9.94 -10.20 17.24
C ASN A 414 -9.03 -11.30 17.80
N GLU A 415 -8.03 -10.95 18.62
CA GLU A 415 -7.04 -11.92 19.10
C GLU A 415 -7.46 -12.53 20.42
N LEU A 416 -7.76 -11.69 21.42
CA LEU A 416 -8.08 -12.21 22.75
C LEU A 416 -9.49 -12.79 22.77
N ILE A 417 -10.47 -12.04 22.30
CA ILE A 417 -11.85 -12.46 22.42
C ILE A 417 -12.21 -13.52 21.37
N ALA A 418 -12.03 -13.24 20.07
CA ALA A 418 -12.44 -14.18 19.03
C ALA A 418 -11.53 -15.43 18.95
N ASN A 419 -10.20 -15.28 18.93
CA ASN A 419 -9.30 -16.43 18.75
C ASN A 419 -9.06 -17.26 20.02
N LEU A 420 -8.96 -16.63 21.20
CA LEU A 420 -8.74 -17.36 22.46
C LEU A 420 -10.05 -17.74 23.15
N PHE A 421 -10.86 -16.75 23.55
CA PHE A 421 -12.09 -17.03 24.30
C PHE A 421 -13.19 -17.69 23.44
N GLY A 422 -13.29 -17.34 22.16
CA GLY A 422 -14.23 -17.97 21.23
C GLY A 422 -14.04 -19.49 21.11
N ARG A 423 -12.80 -19.99 21.27
CA ARG A 423 -12.49 -21.43 21.23
C ARG A 423 -12.51 -22.12 22.60
N LEU A 424 -12.24 -21.38 23.68
CA LEU A 424 -12.33 -21.88 25.05
C LEU A 424 -13.76 -21.94 25.60
N LEU A 425 -14.59 -20.97 25.27
CA LEU A 425 -15.97 -20.80 25.76
C LEU A 425 -16.93 -20.54 24.58
N PRO A 426 -17.09 -21.51 23.66
CA PRO A 426 -17.83 -21.29 22.42
C PRO A 426 -19.31 -20.94 22.65
N THR A 427 -19.97 -21.51 23.67
CA THR A 427 -21.36 -21.20 24.01
C THR A 427 -21.52 -19.75 24.48
N THR A 428 -20.68 -19.32 25.41
CA THR A 428 -20.71 -17.94 25.93
C THR A 428 -20.34 -16.90 24.88
N ALA A 429 -19.41 -17.22 23.98
CA ALA A 429 -19.05 -16.34 22.88
C ALA A 429 -20.21 -16.13 21.89
N ARG A 430 -20.97 -17.19 21.59
CA ARG A 430 -22.19 -17.10 20.79
C ARG A 430 -23.27 -16.26 21.49
N ASP A 431 -23.53 -16.53 22.77
CA ASP A 431 -24.56 -15.82 23.55
C ASP A 431 -24.26 -14.31 23.68
N LEU A 432 -22.99 -13.94 23.70
CA LEU A 432 -22.56 -12.54 23.75
C LEU A 432 -22.52 -11.86 22.36
N GLY A 433 -22.84 -12.57 21.28
CA GLY A 433 -22.78 -12.03 19.91
C GLY A 433 -21.37 -11.64 19.48
N VAL A 434 -20.36 -12.24 20.10
CA VAL A 434 -18.95 -11.85 19.97
C VAL A 434 -18.31 -12.40 18.69
N THR A 435 -18.97 -13.38 18.09
CA THR A 435 -18.45 -14.10 16.93
C THR A 435 -19.57 -14.33 15.91
N ASN A 436 -19.38 -13.87 14.67
CA ASN A 436 -20.14 -14.33 13.48
C ASN A 436 -19.71 -15.76 13.11
N LEU A 437 -19.72 -16.66 14.09
CA LEU A 437 -19.38 -18.07 13.91
C LEU A 437 -20.71 -18.82 13.85
N ASP A 438 -21.29 -18.87 12.67
CA ASP A 438 -22.44 -19.72 12.39
C ASP A 438 -22.07 -21.18 12.68
N GLY A 439 -22.60 -21.69 13.79
CA GLY A 439 -22.80 -23.11 14.06
C GLY A 439 -21.59 -24.03 14.27
N GLN A 440 -20.43 -23.81 13.65
CA GLN A 440 -19.45 -24.88 13.45
C GLN A 440 -18.45 -25.11 14.60
N ILE A 441 -18.17 -24.13 15.45
CA ILE A 441 -17.34 -24.36 16.65
C ILE A 441 -18.23 -24.89 17.77
N GLU A 442 -18.71 -26.13 17.66
CA GLU A 442 -19.47 -26.81 18.73
C GLU A 442 -18.55 -27.37 19.83
N ASN A 443 -17.29 -27.66 19.48
CA ASN A 443 -16.41 -28.41 20.36
C ASN A 443 -15.45 -27.51 21.12
N TRP A 444 -15.50 -27.62 22.45
CA TRP A 444 -14.49 -27.08 23.34
C TRP A 444 -13.11 -27.64 22.95
N ASP A 445 -12.16 -26.75 22.64
CA ASP A 445 -10.78 -27.13 22.38
C ASP A 445 -9.88 -26.84 23.60
N PRO A 446 -9.58 -27.86 24.43
CA PRO A 446 -8.75 -27.69 25.63
C PRO A 446 -7.31 -27.27 25.31
N LEU A 447 -6.83 -27.39 24.06
CA LEU A 447 -5.49 -26.97 23.68
C LEU A 447 -5.29 -25.46 23.88
N TYR A 448 -6.36 -24.67 23.77
CA TYR A 448 -6.33 -23.21 23.96
C TYR A 448 -6.06 -22.77 25.41
N ILE A 449 -6.08 -23.69 26.37
CA ILE A 449 -5.63 -23.43 27.75
C ILE A 449 -4.13 -23.10 27.76
N VAL A 450 -3.35 -23.68 26.86
CA VAL A 450 -1.91 -23.41 26.77
C VAL A 450 -1.64 -21.95 26.38
N PRO A 451 -2.17 -21.40 25.27
CA PRO A 451 -2.12 -19.97 24.98
C PRO A 451 -2.64 -19.06 26.11
N LEU A 452 -3.71 -19.45 26.82
CA LEU A 452 -4.21 -18.68 27.96
C LEU A 452 -3.16 -18.58 29.08
N ILE A 453 -2.56 -19.71 29.48
CA ILE A 453 -1.50 -19.76 30.49
C ILE A 453 -0.31 -18.91 30.04
N LEU A 454 0.14 -19.05 28.79
CA LEU A 454 1.25 -18.26 28.25
C LEU A 454 0.94 -16.77 28.26
N SER A 455 -0.29 -16.37 27.95
CA SER A 455 -0.73 -14.97 27.98
C SER A 455 -0.72 -14.41 29.40
N LEU A 456 -1.21 -15.17 30.39
CA LEU A 456 -1.14 -14.78 31.80
C LEU A 456 0.30 -14.71 32.31
N MET A 457 1.19 -15.58 31.83
CA MET A 457 2.61 -15.55 32.16
C MET A 457 3.28 -14.26 31.64
N VAL A 458 2.91 -13.73 30.48
CA VAL A 458 3.44 -12.46 29.97
C VAL A 458 3.10 -11.30 30.90
N LEU A 459 1.89 -11.27 31.48
CA LEU A 459 1.46 -10.22 32.42
C LEU A 459 2.33 -10.12 33.68
N THR A 460 3.07 -11.18 34.03
CA THR A 460 4.02 -11.14 35.16
C THR A 460 5.17 -10.14 34.95
N GLN A 461 5.38 -9.65 33.72
CA GLN A 461 6.33 -8.57 33.43
C GLN A 461 5.97 -7.25 34.13
N LEU A 462 4.69 -7.04 34.44
CA LEU A 462 4.22 -5.86 35.18
C LEU A 462 4.51 -5.95 36.69
N ILE A 463 4.86 -7.13 37.20
CA ILE A 463 5.12 -7.37 38.62
C ILE A 463 6.64 -7.33 38.88
N PRO A 464 7.13 -6.35 39.67
CA PRO A 464 8.54 -6.29 40.04
C PRO A 464 9.04 -7.62 40.64
N GLY A 465 10.16 -8.15 40.11
CA GLY A 465 10.77 -9.40 40.59
C GLY A 465 10.22 -10.70 40.00
N LYS A 466 9.08 -10.69 39.28
CA LYS A 466 8.49 -11.90 38.66
C LYS A 466 8.65 -11.99 37.14
N GLY A 467 9.28 -11.01 36.50
CA GLY A 467 9.44 -10.97 35.04
C GLY A 467 10.21 -12.14 34.40
N TRP A 468 10.85 -13.02 35.19
CA TRP A 468 11.46 -14.24 34.66
C TRP A 468 10.43 -15.24 34.12
N ILE A 469 9.19 -15.22 34.62
CA ILE A 469 8.10 -16.10 34.17
C ILE A 469 7.71 -15.77 32.72
N ALA A 470 7.65 -14.48 32.37
CA ALA A 470 7.37 -14.01 31.01
C ALA A 470 8.42 -14.45 29.96
N ARG A 471 9.61 -14.92 30.39
CA ARG A 471 10.65 -15.40 29.47
C ARG A 471 10.27 -16.69 28.74
N TRP A 472 9.43 -17.54 29.34
CA TRP A 472 9.01 -18.80 28.71
C TRP A 472 8.07 -18.59 27.51
N PRO A 473 6.98 -17.81 27.62
CA PRO A 473 6.19 -17.41 26.46
C PRO A 473 7.03 -16.72 25.38
N LEU A 474 7.95 -15.83 25.78
CA LEU A 474 8.80 -15.13 24.82
C LEU A 474 9.76 -16.09 24.09
N ALA A 475 10.32 -17.08 24.78
CA ALA A 475 11.16 -18.11 24.18
C ALA A 475 10.36 -18.99 23.20
N PHE A 476 9.13 -19.37 23.57
CA PHE A 476 8.23 -20.10 22.68
C PHE A 476 7.91 -19.28 21.42
N PHE A 477 7.54 -18.00 21.59
CA PHE A 477 7.24 -17.09 20.48
C PHE A 477 8.45 -16.93 19.54
N ILE A 478 9.63 -16.63 20.09
CA ILE A 478 10.87 -16.50 19.30
C ILE A 478 11.20 -17.81 18.56
N GLY A 479 11.12 -18.96 19.24
CA GLY A 479 11.41 -20.26 18.64
C GLY A 479 10.43 -20.65 17.53
N ALA A 480 9.13 -20.44 17.76
CA ALA A 480 8.08 -20.71 16.78
C ALA A 480 8.23 -19.81 15.53
N THR A 481 8.39 -18.50 15.72
CA THR A 481 8.57 -17.56 14.62
C THR A 481 9.86 -17.83 13.85
N ALA A 482 10.97 -18.16 14.54
CA ALA A 482 12.20 -18.57 13.87
C ALA A 482 12.01 -19.84 13.04
N GLY A 483 11.30 -20.85 13.56
CA GLY A 483 10.98 -22.08 12.83
C GLY A 483 10.15 -21.83 11.56
N ILE A 484 9.11 -21.01 11.67
CA ILE A 484 8.27 -20.62 10.53
C ILE A 484 9.12 -19.88 9.48
N LYS A 485 9.91 -18.88 9.90
CA LYS A 485 10.72 -18.05 9.01
C LYS A 485 11.87 -18.81 8.34
N ILE A 486 12.54 -19.73 9.03
CA ILE A 486 13.66 -20.49 8.46
C ILE A 486 13.22 -21.28 7.22
N THR A 487 12.08 -21.97 7.30
CA THR A 487 11.61 -22.81 6.17
C THR A 487 11.32 -21.97 4.91
N ALA A 488 10.59 -20.87 5.08
CA ALA A 488 10.16 -20.04 3.96
C ALA A 488 11.31 -19.17 3.41
N PHE A 489 12.13 -18.59 4.29
CA PHE A 489 13.29 -17.80 3.87
C PHE A 489 14.33 -18.67 3.15
N PHE A 490 14.55 -19.90 3.61
CA PHE A 490 15.54 -20.77 2.99
C PHE A 490 15.17 -21.12 1.55
N GLU A 491 13.91 -21.46 1.29
CA GLU A 491 13.48 -21.76 -0.08
C GLU A 491 13.42 -20.50 -0.95
N ALA A 492 12.68 -19.48 -0.53
CA ALA A 492 12.35 -18.35 -1.36
C ALA A 492 13.47 -17.29 -1.48
N ASP A 493 14.21 -17.03 -0.40
CA ASP A 493 15.24 -15.96 -0.38
C ASP A 493 16.65 -16.51 -0.55
N PHE A 494 16.93 -17.74 -0.12
CA PHE A 494 18.28 -18.30 -0.18
C PHE A 494 18.49 -19.17 -1.42
N ILE A 495 17.75 -20.27 -1.55
CA ILE A 495 17.97 -21.24 -2.64
C ILE A 495 17.64 -20.64 -4.01
N ARG A 496 16.45 -20.04 -4.16
CA ARG A 496 16.02 -19.48 -5.45
C ARG A 496 16.89 -18.31 -5.91
N GLN A 497 17.33 -17.46 -4.98
CA GLN A 497 18.19 -16.32 -5.32
C GLN A 497 19.60 -16.76 -5.72
N ILE A 498 20.15 -17.80 -5.10
CA ILE A 498 21.42 -18.40 -5.56
C ILE A 498 21.23 -18.94 -6.98
N GLN A 499 20.18 -19.73 -7.22
CA GLN A 499 19.89 -20.29 -8.55
C GLN A 499 19.76 -19.21 -9.62
N ALA A 500 19.07 -18.10 -9.33
CA ALA A 500 18.90 -16.98 -10.26
C ALA A 500 20.23 -16.30 -10.67
N THR A 501 21.29 -16.47 -9.87
CA THR A 501 22.64 -15.94 -10.18
C THR A 501 23.55 -16.93 -10.89
N VAL A 502 23.14 -18.20 -11.02
CA VAL A 502 23.87 -19.23 -11.80
C VAL A 502 23.53 -19.08 -13.28
N LEU A 503 24.13 -18.07 -13.91
CA LEU A 503 23.87 -17.70 -15.31
C LEU A 503 25.04 -18.07 -16.23
N PRO A 504 24.79 -18.42 -17.51
CA PRO A 504 25.86 -18.62 -18.47
C PRO A 504 26.60 -17.31 -18.75
N LEU A 505 27.94 -17.35 -18.72
CA LEU A 505 28.80 -16.19 -18.98
C LEU A 505 28.67 -15.67 -20.41
N ILE A 506 28.45 -16.58 -21.36
CA ILE A 506 28.26 -16.27 -22.78
C ILE A 506 26.96 -16.93 -23.22
N VAL A 507 26.04 -16.14 -23.74
CA VAL A 507 24.76 -16.60 -24.28
C VAL A 507 24.89 -16.72 -25.79
N TYR A 508 24.67 -17.92 -26.31
CA TYR A 508 24.64 -18.19 -27.74
C TYR A 508 23.43 -19.08 -28.06
N SER A 509 22.48 -18.53 -28.81
CA SER A 509 21.35 -19.25 -29.39
C SER A 509 21.30 -19.02 -30.90
N SER A 510 21.11 -20.09 -31.67
CA SER A 510 20.97 -20.04 -33.13
C SER A 510 19.70 -19.33 -33.59
N ASP A 511 18.69 -19.25 -32.72
CA ASP A 511 17.34 -18.84 -33.10
C ASP A 511 17.08 -17.35 -32.85
N VAL A 512 18.10 -16.64 -32.34
CA VAL A 512 18.01 -15.24 -31.91
C VAL A 512 19.10 -14.41 -32.58
N SER A 513 18.78 -13.15 -32.88
CA SER A 513 19.74 -12.23 -33.51
C SER A 513 21.04 -12.06 -32.70
N LEU A 514 22.14 -11.79 -33.39
CA LEU A 514 23.46 -11.57 -32.77
C LEU A 514 23.42 -10.47 -31.71
N SER A 515 22.69 -9.37 -31.96
CA SER A 515 22.57 -8.25 -31.02
C SER A 515 21.83 -8.64 -29.74
N ALA A 516 20.80 -9.48 -29.84
CA ALA A 516 20.09 -9.98 -28.67
C ALA A 516 20.91 -11.01 -27.87
N ASN A 517 21.67 -11.89 -28.55
CA ASN A 517 22.66 -12.76 -27.88
C ASN A 517 23.72 -11.94 -27.13
N PHE A 518 24.24 -10.88 -27.75
CA PHE A 518 25.18 -9.97 -27.12
C PHE A 518 24.57 -9.23 -25.91
N ALA A 519 23.34 -8.73 -26.05
CA ALA A 519 22.64 -8.07 -24.95
C ALA A 519 22.41 -9.01 -23.75
N SER A 520 21.99 -10.26 -23.99
CA SER A 520 21.82 -11.26 -22.94
C SER A 520 23.15 -11.64 -22.28
N THR A 521 24.23 -11.75 -23.06
CA THR A 521 25.59 -11.96 -22.54
C THR A 521 26.02 -10.81 -21.62
N LEU A 522 25.84 -9.56 -22.07
CA LEU A 522 26.18 -8.38 -21.29
C LEU A 522 25.35 -8.27 -20.01
N ARG A 523 24.06 -8.63 -20.06
CA ARG A 523 23.18 -8.70 -18.89
C ARG A 523 23.70 -9.70 -17.86
N ASN A 524 23.99 -10.93 -18.28
CA ASN A 524 24.47 -11.99 -17.38
C ASN A 524 25.82 -11.62 -16.75
N LEU A 525 26.75 -11.08 -17.54
CA LEU A 525 28.04 -10.59 -17.03
C LEU A 525 27.86 -9.46 -16.02
N THR A 526 26.94 -8.54 -16.27
CA THR A 526 26.64 -7.42 -15.35
C THR A 526 26.12 -7.95 -14.01
N ILE A 527 25.21 -8.94 -14.01
CA ILE A 527 24.69 -9.58 -12.80
C ILE A 527 25.82 -10.28 -12.04
N ILE A 528 26.60 -11.13 -12.72
CA ILE A 528 27.67 -11.91 -12.08
C ILE A 528 28.76 -10.99 -11.50
N LEU A 529 29.19 -9.98 -12.24
CA LEU A 529 30.17 -9.00 -11.76
C LEU A 529 29.59 -8.16 -10.62
N GLY A 530 28.33 -7.74 -10.70
CA GLY A 530 27.65 -7.00 -9.65
C GLY A 530 27.57 -7.80 -8.34
N VAL A 531 27.12 -9.05 -8.40
CA VAL A 531 27.00 -9.94 -7.24
C VAL A 531 28.37 -10.23 -6.63
N THR A 532 29.33 -10.67 -7.43
CA THR A 532 30.65 -11.05 -6.90
C THR A 532 31.46 -9.84 -6.39
N SER A 533 31.36 -8.67 -7.03
CA SER A 533 31.99 -7.44 -6.52
C SER A 533 31.30 -6.89 -5.27
N GLY A 534 29.96 -6.97 -5.18
CA GLY A 534 29.21 -6.65 -3.98
C GLY A 534 29.55 -7.57 -2.80
N LEU A 535 29.62 -8.88 -3.04
CA LEU A 535 30.06 -9.85 -2.02
C LEU A 535 31.50 -9.57 -1.57
N THR A 536 32.39 -9.21 -2.49
CA THR A 536 33.77 -8.84 -2.16
C THR A 536 33.80 -7.62 -1.23
N TYR A 537 32.93 -6.63 -1.44
CA TYR A 537 32.81 -5.47 -0.54
C TYR A 537 32.35 -5.87 0.89
N PHE A 538 31.42 -6.81 1.02
CA PHE A 538 30.95 -7.32 2.32
C PHE A 538 31.85 -8.42 2.92
N PHE A 539 32.88 -8.86 2.20
CA PHE A 539 33.79 -9.88 2.69
C PHE A 539 34.84 -9.25 3.61
N PHE A 540 34.56 -9.24 4.91
CA PHE A 540 35.42 -8.64 5.94
C PHE A 540 36.66 -9.48 6.30
N SER A 541 36.75 -10.73 5.82
CA SER A 541 37.88 -11.62 6.12
C SER A 541 39.12 -11.35 5.25
N ALA A 542 39.01 -10.58 4.17
CA ALA A 542 40.15 -10.15 3.36
C ALA A 542 40.39 -8.64 3.48
N GLU A 543 41.67 -8.24 3.47
CA GLU A 543 42.03 -6.83 3.49
C GLU A 543 41.67 -6.15 2.15
N GLN A 544 40.89 -5.07 2.21
CA GLN A 544 40.35 -4.35 1.06
C GLN A 544 41.40 -3.43 0.41
N ARG A 545 42.53 -3.99 -0.02
CA ARG A 545 43.65 -3.27 -0.65
C ARG A 545 43.97 -3.82 -2.05
N GLY A 546 44.71 -3.04 -2.85
CA GLY A 546 45.14 -3.42 -4.19
C GLY A 546 43.98 -3.77 -5.13
N ALA A 547 44.09 -4.91 -5.83
CA ALA A 547 43.07 -5.39 -6.77
C ALA A 547 41.74 -5.72 -6.10
N VAL A 548 41.75 -6.30 -4.89
CA VAL A 548 40.55 -6.64 -4.12
C VAL A 548 39.79 -5.36 -3.75
N GLY A 549 40.50 -4.36 -3.24
CA GLY A 549 39.92 -3.05 -2.95
C GLY A 549 39.39 -2.34 -4.20
N GLY A 550 40.06 -2.49 -5.34
CA GLY A 550 39.56 -2.00 -6.64
C GLY A 550 38.26 -2.67 -7.07
N TYR A 551 38.18 -4.01 -6.93
CA TYR A 551 36.99 -4.79 -7.26
C TYR A 551 35.81 -4.47 -6.33
N ALA A 552 36.05 -4.34 -5.03
CA ALA A 552 35.04 -3.92 -4.05
C ALA A 552 34.47 -2.53 -4.37
N ARG A 553 35.25 -1.59 -4.91
CA ARG A 553 34.74 -0.28 -5.36
C ARG A 553 33.73 -0.38 -6.50
N ILE A 554 33.88 -1.36 -7.40
CA ILE A 554 32.87 -1.65 -8.42
C ILE A 554 31.57 -2.09 -7.74
N GLY A 555 31.67 -2.96 -6.73
CA GLY A 555 30.53 -3.37 -5.91
C GLY A 555 29.84 -2.19 -5.23
N ILE A 556 30.61 -1.28 -4.62
CA ILE A 556 30.08 -0.05 -4.02
C ILE A 556 29.33 0.78 -5.06
N LEU A 557 29.89 0.98 -6.25
CA LEU A 557 29.23 1.74 -7.31
C LEU A 557 27.90 1.10 -7.73
N MET A 558 27.88 -0.23 -7.90
CA MET A 558 26.65 -0.97 -8.21
C MET A 558 25.59 -0.78 -7.12
N LEU A 559 25.98 -0.91 -5.85
CA LEU A 559 25.09 -0.69 -4.70
C LEU A 559 24.58 0.76 -4.65
N MET A 560 25.42 1.74 -4.97
CA MET A 560 24.97 3.15 -5.01
C MET A 560 23.95 3.40 -6.13
N ILE A 561 24.08 2.73 -7.28
CA ILE A 561 23.09 2.81 -8.36
C ILE A 561 21.75 2.22 -7.91
N THR A 562 21.77 1.04 -7.29
CA THR A 562 20.53 0.38 -6.82
C THR A 562 19.88 1.14 -5.66
N PHE A 563 20.66 1.66 -4.71
CA PHE A 563 20.14 2.55 -3.66
C PHE A 563 19.61 3.87 -4.22
N GLY A 564 20.21 4.40 -5.28
CA GLY A 564 19.70 5.57 -6.00
C GLY A 564 18.32 5.30 -6.60
N ALA A 565 18.13 4.13 -7.23
CA ALA A 565 16.83 3.72 -7.75
C ALA A 565 15.80 3.53 -6.63
N ALA A 566 16.17 2.87 -5.53
CA ALA A 566 15.30 2.72 -4.36
C ALA A 566 14.91 4.09 -3.76
N PHE A 567 15.85 5.03 -3.66
CA PHE A 567 15.57 6.39 -3.24
C PHE A 567 14.58 7.09 -4.17
N ALA A 568 14.74 6.96 -5.49
CA ALA A 568 13.81 7.53 -6.47
C ALA A 568 12.38 7.01 -6.27
N PHE A 569 12.21 5.71 -6.04
CA PHE A 569 10.91 5.13 -5.69
C PHE A 569 10.34 5.72 -4.38
N THR A 570 11.16 5.94 -3.35
CA THR A 570 10.70 6.55 -2.10
C THR A 570 10.24 8.00 -2.29
N VAL A 571 10.91 8.76 -3.17
CA VAL A 571 10.52 10.13 -3.53
C VAL A 571 9.19 10.12 -4.27
N MET A 572 9.01 9.20 -5.23
CA MET A 572 7.76 9.03 -5.96
C MET A 572 6.59 8.75 -5.03
N GLY A 573 6.74 7.85 -4.06
CA GLY A 573 5.70 7.55 -3.08
C GLY A 573 5.33 8.76 -2.20
N ARG A 574 6.33 9.50 -1.71
CA ARG A 574 6.09 10.74 -0.94
C ARG A 574 5.37 11.82 -1.76
N ILE A 575 5.72 11.96 -3.03
CA ILE A 575 5.01 12.88 -3.92
C ILE A 575 3.57 12.37 -4.12
N ALA A 576 3.34 11.07 -4.29
CA ALA A 576 2.00 10.50 -4.47
C ALA A 576 1.08 10.84 -3.29
N LEU A 577 1.60 10.74 -2.06
CA LEU A 577 0.87 11.16 -0.85
C LEU A 577 0.57 12.65 -0.84
N LEU A 578 1.50 13.49 -1.29
CA LEU A 578 1.24 14.92 -1.43
C LEU A 578 0.16 15.19 -2.49
N VAL A 579 0.19 14.49 -3.63
CA VAL A 579 -0.85 14.59 -4.66
C VAL A 579 -2.20 14.21 -4.08
N GLU A 580 -2.29 13.07 -3.38
CA GLU A 580 -3.52 12.57 -2.75
C GLU A 580 -4.09 13.60 -1.77
N ARG A 581 -3.25 14.20 -0.91
CA ARG A 581 -3.72 15.23 0.05
C ARG A 581 -4.17 16.50 -0.63
N LEU A 582 -3.54 16.90 -1.74
CA LEU A 582 -3.97 18.06 -2.52
C LEU A 582 -5.24 17.78 -3.33
N GLN A 583 -5.41 16.58 -3.87
CA GLN A 583 -6.67 16.14 -4.47
C GLN A 583 -7.78 16.16 -3.42
N PHE A 584 -7.55 15.61 -2.23
CA PHE A 584 -8.52 15.68 -1.14
C PHE A 584 -8.91 17.13 -0.78
N LEU A 585 -7.94 18.04 -0.67
CA LEU A 585 -8.24 19.43 -0.33
C LEU A 585 -8.94 20.18 -1.46
N PHE A 586 -8.49 20.03 -2.71
CA PHE A 586 -8.96 20.82 -3.84
C PHE A 586 -10.19 20.23 -4.52
N VAL A 587 -10.27 18.92 -4.66
CA VAL A 587 -11.35 18.19 -5.34
C VAL A 587 -12.40 17.79 -4.29
N ASP A 588 -12.04 16.92 -3.35
CA ASP A 588 -13.01 16.28 -2.47
C ASP A 588 -13.66 17.24 -1.46
N TRP A 589 -12.88 18.19 -0.93
CA TRP A 589 -13.33 19.16 0.07
C TRP A 589 -13.79 20.47 -0.57
N LEU A 590 -12.93 21.16 -1.32
CA LEU A 590 -13.26 22.48 -1.89
C LEU A 590 -14.01 22.43 -3.23
N ARG A 591 -14.11 21.28 -3.90
CA ARG A 591 -14.80 21.11 -5.19
C ARG A 591 -14.35 22.13 -6.26
N LEU A 592 -13.04 22.33 -6.38
CA LEU A 592 -12.42 23.28 -7.31
C LEU A 592 -12.23 22.72 -8.72
N VAL A 593 -12.21 21.40 -8.85
CA VAL A 593 -12.01 20.67 -10.11
C VAL A 593 -12.89 19.43 -10.05
N GLY A 594 -13.64 19.15 -11.12
CA GLY A 594 -14.62 18.07 -11.14
C GLY A 594 -15.85 18.44 -10.31
N GLY A 595 -16.96 18.72 -11.00
CA GLY A 595 -18.27 18.96 -10.40
C GLY A 595 -19.20 17.81 -10.74
#